data_AF-A0A834EE04-F1
#
_entry.id   AF-A0A834EE04-F1
#
_cell.length_a   1.000
_cell.length_b   1.000
_cell.length_c   1.000
_cell.angle_alpha   90.00
_cell.angle_beta   90.00
_cell.angle_gamma   90.00
#
_symmetry.space_group_name_H-M   'P 1'
#
loop_
_entity.id
_entity.type
_entity.pdbx_description
1 polymer ?
#
loop_
_entity_poly.entity_id
_entity_poly.type
_entity_poly.pdbx_seq_one_letter_code
_entity_poly.pdbx_strand_id
1 'polypeptide(L)'
;MLFPAAFIGLFVFLYGVITLDHCQVSKEVCQATDIIMCPVCDKYCPFMRLSDSCVYAKVTHLFDNGATVFFAVFMAVWATVFLEFWKRRRAVIAYDWDLIDWEEEEEEIRPQFEAKYSKKERMNPISGKPEPYQAFADKCSRLIVSASGIFFMICVVIAAVFGIVIYRVVTVSTFAAFKWALIRNNSQVATTGTAVCINFCIIMLLNVVSELPGN
;
A
#
# COMPACT_ATOMS: atom_id res chain seq x y z
N MET A 1 -21.19 1.52 -4.92
CA MET A 1 -20.89 0.13 -4.51
C MET A 1 -20.13 0.03 -3.18
N LEU A 2 -19.45 1.07 -2.68
CA LEU A 2 -18.79 0.98 -1.36
C LEU A 2 -19.74 1.07 -0.16
N PHE A 3 -20.95 1.61 -0.36
CA PHE A 3 -21.90 1.87 0.73
C PHE A 3 -22.25 0.63 1.58
N PRO A 4 -22.57 -0.56 1.00
CA PRO A 4 -22.84 -1.75 1.80
C PRO A 4 -21.62 -2.22 2.60
N ALA A 5 -20.43 -2.14 2.01
CA ALA A 5 -19.18 -2.49 2.68
C ALA A 5 -18.88 -1.53 3.84
N ALA A 6 -19.07 -0.23 3.63
CA ALA A 6 -18.90 0.79 4.67
C ALA A 6 -19.90 0.62 5.83
N PHE A 7 -21.16 0.28 5.51
CA PHE A 7 -22.18 0.03 6.53
C PHE A 7 -21.83 -1.16 7.41
N ILE A 8 -21.44 -2.29 6.81
CA ILE A 8 -21.04 -3.49 7.56
C ILE A 8 -19.75 -3.23 8.34
N GLY A 9 -18.78 -2.51 7.76
CA GLY A 9 -17.55 -2.12 8.46
C GLY A 9 -17.82 -1.26 9.69
N LEU A 10 -18.73 -0.29 9.58
CA LEU A 10 -19.14 0.55 10.71
C LEU A 10 -19.85 -0.26 11.80
N PHE A 11 -20.70 -1.22 11.43
CA PHE A 11 -21.35 -2.12 12.38
C PHE A 11 -20.32 -2.96 13.16
N VAL A 12 -19.32 -3.52 12.48
CA VAL A 12 -18.24 -4.30 13.11
C VAL A 12 -17.38 -3.43 14.03
N PHE A 13 -17.10 -2.19 13.64
CA PHE A 13 -16.41 -1.23 14.48
C PHE A 13 -17.20 -0.91 15.76
N LEU A 14 -18.50 -0.60 15.63
CA LEU A 14 -19.37 -0.35 16.79
C LEU A 14 -19.47 -1.55 17.72
N TYR A 15 -19.54 -2.76 17.17
CA TYR A 15 -19.49 -4.00 17.95
C TYR A 15 -18.18 -4.10 18.76
N GLY A 16 -17.04 -3.77 18.15
CA GLY A 16 -15.74 -3.71 18.84
C GLY A 16 -15.72 -2.70 19.98
N VAL A 17 -16.33 -1.52 19.80
CA VAL A 17 -16.44 -0.50 20.85
C VAL A 17 -17.30 -1.01 22.02
N ILE A 18 -18.45 -1.61 21.75
CA ILE A 18 -19.37 -2.10 22.78
C ILE A 18 -18.76 -3.25 23.59
N THR A 19 -17.98 -4.12 22.94
CA THR A 19 -17.37 -5.30 23.58
C THR A 19 -16.03 -5.02 24.25
N LEU A 20 -15.50 -3.80 24.14
CA LEU A 20 -14.17 -3.41 24.62
C LEU A 20 -13.99 -3.60 26.14
N ASP A 21 -15.00 -3.23 26.94
CA ASP A 21 -14.95 -3.39 28.39
C ASP A 21 -15.45 -4.77 28.88
N HIS A 22 -15.94 -5.62 27.98
CA HIS A 22 -16.37 -6.98 28.32
C HIS A 22 -15.31 -8.04 28.04
N CYS A 23 -14.27 -7.71 27.26
CA CYS A 23 -13.20 -8.64 26.94
C CYS A 23 -12.33 -8.99 28.15
N GLN A 24 -12.14 -10.29 28.39
CA GLN A 24 -11.30 -10.81 29.47
C GLN A 24 -9.83 -10.41 29.29
N VAL A 25 -9.29 -10.48 28.07
CA VAL A 25 -7.88 -10.19 27.79
C VAL A 25 -7.53 -8.74 28.10
N SER A 26 -8.34 -7.77 27.66
CA SER A 26 -8.10 -6.36 27.97
C SER A 26 -8.22 -6.08 29.47
N LYS A 27 -9.12 -6.76 30.18
CA LYS A 27 -9.24 -6.64 31.65
C LYS A 27 -8.01 -7.19 32.37
N GLU A 28 -7.54 -8.36 32.00
CA GLU A 28 -6.35 -8.99 32.59
C GLU A 28 -5.11 -8.10 32.40
N VAL A 29 -4.90 -7.54 31.20
CA VAL A 29 -3.78 -6.62 30.94
C VAL A 29 -3.88 -5.32 31.75
N CYS A 30 -5.08 -4.74 31.88
CA CYS A 30 -5.26 -3.50 32.63
C CYS A 30 -5.17 -3.69 34.16
N GLN A 31 -5.45 -4.89 34.68
CA GLN A 31 -5.42 -5.20 36.12
C GLN A 31 -4.07 -5.75 36.62
N ALA A 32 -3.26 -6.30 35.71
CA ALA A 32 -1.92 -6.84 36.01
C ALA A 32 -0.91 -5.74 36.35
N THR A 33 -0.89 -5.33 37.62
CA THR A 33 0.05 -4.31 38.16
C THR A 33 1.31 -4.92 38.78
N ASP A 34 1.31 -6.23 39.00
CA ASP A 34 2.38 -7.04 39.57
C ASP A 34 3.34 -7.62 38.51
N ILE A 35 2.90 -7.69 37.25
CA ILE A 35 3.71 -8.21 36.15
C ILE A 35 4.63 -7.10 35.59
N ILE A 36 5.93 -7.30 35.81
CA ILE A 36 6.99 -6.42 35.29
C ILE A 36 7.56 -7.04 34.00
N MET A 37 7.59 -6.27 32.92
CA MET A 37 8.13 -6.66 31.64
C MET A 37 9.61 -6.27 31.52
N CYS A 38 10.36 -7.04 30.74
CA CYS A 38 11.75 -6.71 30.40
C CYS A 38 11.82 -5.41 29.59
N PRO A 39 12.87 -4.59 29.78
CA PRO A 39 13.07 -3.38 28.99
C PRO A 39 13.30 -3.73 27.52
N VAL A 40 12.78 -2.90 26.62
CA VAL A 40 12.89 -3.08 25.16
C VAL A 40 14.28 -2.68 24.64
N CYS A 41 15.09 -1.99 25.46
CA CYS A 41 16.41 -1.51 25.08
C CYS A 41 17.51 -2.06 26.00
N ASP A 42 18.72 -2.17 25.44
CA ASP A 42 19.89 -2.78 26.09
C ASP A 42 20.54 -1.88 27.17
N LYS A 43 20.44 -0.54 27.02
CA LYS A 43 21.05 0.43 27.96
C LYS A 43 20.11 1.60 28.27
N TYR A 44 20.04 1.97 29.55
CA TYR A 44 19.33 3.16 30.06
C TYR A 44 17.80 3.17 29.91
N CYS A 45 17.14 2.00 29.95
CA CYS A 45 15.66 1.92 30.01
C CYS A 45 15.16 1.45 31.39
N PRO A 46 14.10 2.07 31.94
CA PRO A 46 13.43 1.55 33.12
C PRO A 46 12.62 0.28 32.78
N PHE A 47 12.41 -0.57 33.79
CA PHE A 47 11.43 -1.65 33.71
C PHE A 47 10.01 -1.08 33.56
N MET A 48 9.18 -1.72 32.75
CA MET A 48 7.82 -1.28 32.43
C MET A 48 6.79 -2.26 33.01
N ARG A 49 5.62 -1.77 33.44
CA ARG A 49 4.55 -2.65 33.94
C ARG A 49 3.62 -3.02 32.80
N LEU A 50 3.01 -4.20 32.88
CA LEU A 50 2.06 -4.65 31.87
C LEU A 50 0.82 -3.72 31.78
N SER A 51 0.35 -3.22 32.93
CA SER A 51 -0.76 -2.25 33.02
C SER A 51 -0.56 -0.97 32.21
N ASP A 52 0.69 -0.55 31.98
CA ASP A 52 1.00 0.68 31.23
C ASP A 52 0.61 0.53 29.74
N SER A 53 0.49 -0.71 29.25
CA SER A 53 0.06 -1.03 27.88
C SER A 53 -1.46 -1.26 27.74
N CYS A 54 -2.25 -0.94 28.77
CA CYS A 54 -3.70 -1.14 28.79
C CYS A 54 -4.43 -0.46 27.61
N VAL A 55 -4.06 0.79 27.28
CA VAL A 55 -4.65 1.53 26.15
C VAL A 55 -4.36 0.82 24.84
N TYR A 56 -3.14 0.33 24.65
CA TYR A 56 -2.75 -0.41 23.46
C TYR A 56 -3.55 -1.71 23.33
N ALA A 57 -3.69 -2.48 24.41
CA ALA A 57 -4.50 -3.71 24.41
C ALA A 57 -5.98 -3.47 24.08
N LYS A 58 -6.56 -2.38 24.60
CA LYS A 58 -7.94 -1.96 24.27
C LYS A 58 -8.09 -1.59 22.79
N VAL A 59 -7.14 -0.84 22.24
CA VAL A 59 -7.13 -0.47 20.81
C VAL A 59 -6.94 -1.71 19.92
N THR A 60 -6.07 -2.65 20.30
CA THR A 60 -5.88 -3.90 19.55
C THR A 60 -7.18 -4.71 19.49
N HIS A 61 -7.88 -4.87 20.61
CA HIS A 61 -9.17 -5.59 20.62
C HIS A 61 -10.25 -4.89 19.77
N LEU A 62 -10.22 -3.55 19.68
CA LEU A 62 -11.16 -2.81 18.83
C LEU A 62 -11.02 -3.22 17.34
N PHE A 63 -9.79 -3.43 16.87
CA PHE A 63 -9.49 -3.83 15.50
C PHE A 63 -9.43 -5.35 15.28
N ASP A 64 -9.11 -6.13 16.32
CA ASP A 64 -8.94 -7.58 16.27
C ASP A 64 -9.95 -8.24 17.20
N ASN A 65 -11.20 -8.32 16.73
CA ASN A 65 -12.31 -8.95 17.42
C ASN A 65 -12.93 -10.06 16.55
N GLY A 66 -13.74 -10.94 17.13
CA GLY A 66 -14.34 -12.05 16.37
C GLY A 66 -15.18 -11.61 15.16
N ALA A 67 -15.74 -10.40 15.15
CA ALA A 67 -16.54 -9.89 14.04
C ALA A 67 -15.68 -9.40 12.85
N THR A 68 -14.40 -9.07 13.05
CA THR A 68 -13.49 -8.71 11.94
C THR A 68 -13.15 -9.91 11.06
N VAL A 69 -13.14 -11.13 11.62
CA VAL A 69 -13.00 -12.38 10.84
C VAL A 69 -14.18 -12.53 9.87
N PHE A 70 -15.40 -12.33 10.36
CA PHE A 70 -16.59 -12.32 9.51
C PHE A 70 -16.52 -11.23 8.43
N PHE A 71 -16.08 -10.02 8.80
CA PHE A 71 -15.91 -8.92 7.86
C PHE A 71 -14.89 -9.24 6.76
N ALA A 72 -13.78 -9.92 7.10
CA ALA A 72 -12.77 -10.32 6.11
C ALA A 72 -13.34 -11.27 5.05
N VAL A 73 -14.12 -12.27 5.47
CA VAL A 73 -14.81 -13.19 4.54
C VAL A 73 -15.82 -12.43 3.67
N PHE A 74 -16.62 -11.54 4.28
CA PHE A 74 -17.53 -10.68 3.54
C PHE A 74 -16.81 -9.83 2.50
N MET A 75 -15.70 -9.19 2.85
CA MET A 75 -14.92 -8.34 1.94
C MET A 75 -14.36 -9.12 0.75
N ALA A 76 -13.92 -10.36 0.96
CA ALA A 76 -13.46 -11.23 -0.13
C ALA A 76 -14.59 -11.54 -1.12
N VAL A 77 -15.77 -11.92 -0.64
CA VAL A 77 -16.93 -12.16 -1.50
C VAL A 77 -17.39 -10.86 -2.17
N TRP A 78 -17.46 -9.76 -1.42
CA TRP A 78 -17.89 -8.46 -1.93
C TRP A 78 -16.99 -7.94 -3.04
N ALA A 79 -15.68 -8.12 -2.94
CA ALA A 79 -14.72 -7.73 -3.98
C ALA A 79 -14.99 -8.45 -5.32
N THR A 80 -15.29 -9.75 -5.29
CA THR A 80 -15.63 -10.52 -6.50
C THR A 80 -16.95 -10.06 -7.11
N VAL A 81 -17.98 -9.88 -6.29
CA VAL A 81 -19.30 -9.39 -6.73
C VAL A 81 -19.19 -7.98 -7.32
N PHE A 82 -18.37 -7.11 -6.72
CA PHE A 82 -18.09 -5.78 -7.23
C PHE A 82 -17.47 -5.82 -8.63
N LEU A 83 -16.47 -6.66 -8.87
CA LEU A 83 -15.84 -6.80 -10.19
C LEU A 83 -16.83 -7.34 -11.24
N GLU A 84 -17.72 -8.27 -10.88
CA GLU A 84 -18.74 -8.77 -11.80
C GLU A 84 -19.78 -7.71 -12.15
N PHE A 85 -20.28 -6.96 -11.16
CA PHE A 85 -21.19 -5.84 -11.43
C PHE A 85 -20.53 -4.74 -12.23
N TRP A 86 -19.25 -4.46 -11.96
CA TRP A 86 -18.47 -3.50 -12.73
C TRP A 86 -18.35 -3.94 -14.19
N LYS A 87 -17.99 -5.19 -14.45
CA LYS A 87 -17.92 -5.76 -15.82
C LYS A 87 -19.24 -5.61 -16.56
N ARG A 88 -20.37 -5.93 -15.91
CA ARG A 88 -21.71 -5.75 -16.49
C ARG A 88 -22.03 -4.28 -16.77
N ARG A 89 -21.76 -3.39 -15.83
CA ARG A 89 -22.04 -1.95 -15.99
C ARG A 89 -21.17 -1.33 -17.08
N ARG A 90 -19.89 -1.71 -17.15
CA ARG A 90 -18.98 -1.31 -18.22
C ARG A 90 -19.51 -1.74 -19.59
N ALA A 91 -19.98 -2.98 -19.73
CA ALA A 91 -20.54 -3.47 -21.00
C ALA A 91 -21.79 -2.70 -21.43
N VAL A 92 -22.71 -2.41 -20.50
CA VAL A 92 -23.90 -1.58 -20.79
C VAL A 92 -23.51 -0.18 -21.24
N ILE A 93 -22.58 0.48 -20.55
CA ILE A 93 -22.13 1.83 -20.92
C ILE A 93 -21.41 1.81 -22.28
N ALA A 94 -20.57 0.80 -22.53
CA ALA A 94 -19.89 0.67 -23.82
C ALA A 94 -20.88 0.47 -24.97
N TYR A 95 -21.97 -0.29 -24.75
CA TYR A 95 -23.04 -0.43 -25.72
C TYR A 95 -23.84 0.88 -25.90
N ASP A 96 -24.25 1.51 -24.80
CA ASP A 96 -25.03 2.76 -24.83
C ASP A 96 -24.26 3.93 -25.50
N TRP A 97 -22.93 3.91 -25.41
CA TRP A 97 -22.04 4.89 -26.03
C TRP A 97 -21.49 4.44 -27.40
N ASP A 98 -21.92 3.27 -27.90
CA ASP A 98 -21.50 2.71 -29.18
C ASP A 98 -19.96 2.54 -29.32
N LEU A 99 -19.31 2.17 -28.22
CA LEU A 99 -17.85 2.03 -28.10
C LEU A 99 -17.38 0.58 -28.26
N ILE A 100 -18.17 -0.30 -28.87
CA ILE A 100 -17.82 -1.74 -28.97
C ILE A 100 -16.69 -1.95 -29.99
N ASP A 101 -16.76 -1.27 -31.14
CA ASP A 101 -15.81 -1.44 -32.25
C ASP A 101 -14.80 -0.28 -32.36
N TRP A 102 -14.84 0.68 -31.43
CA TRP A 102 -14.02 1.90 -31.46
C TRP A 102 -12.51 1.63 -31.44
N GLU A 103 -12.07 0.59 -30.74
CA GLU A 103 -10.64 0.26 -30.59
C GLU A 103 -10.00 -0.22 -31.89
N GLU A 104 -10.73 -0.94 -32.75
CA GLU A 104 -10.21 -1.36 -34.07
C GLU A 104 -10.24 -0.23 -35.11
N GLU A 105 -11.17 0.71 -34.97
CA GLU A 105 -11.33 1.83 -35.91
C GLU A 105 -10.33 2.97 -35.67
N GLU A 106 -9.99 3.27 -34.41
CA GLU A 106 -9.21 4.47 -34.05
C GLU A 106 -7.78 4.19 -33.55
N GLU A 107 -7.26 2.96 -33.69
CA GLU A 107 -5.88 2.65 -33.30
C GLU A 107 -4.83 3.28 -34.25
N GLU A 108 -4.64 4.60 -34.13
CA GLU A 108 -3.59 5.33 -34.83
C GLU A 108 -2.21 5.06 -34.21
N ILE A 109 -1.18 5.01 -35.05
CA ILE A 109 0.19 4.80 -34.59
C ILE A 109 0.62 6.05 -33.80
N ARG A 110 1.15 5.84 -32.59
CA ARG A 110 1.60 6.96 -31.74
C ARG A 110 2.57 7.87 -32.51
N PRO A 111 2.37 9.21 -32.52
CA PRO A 111 3.14 10.13 -33.38
C PRO A 111 4.65 10.14 -33.07
N GLN A 112 5.03 9.86 -31.82
CA GLN A 112 6.45 9.73 -31.43
C GLN A 112 7.13 8.53 -32.09
N PHE A 113 6.38 7.46 -32.34
CA PHE A 113 6.87 6.27 -33.03
C PHE A 113 6.98 6.54 -34.54
N GLU A 114 5.96 7.16 -35.14
CA GLU A 114 5.96 7.55 -36.55
C GLU A 114 7.12 8.49 -36.87
N ALA A 115 7.33 9.55 -36.09
CA ALA A 115 8.42 10.51 -36.32
C ALA A 115 9.81 9.85 -36.27
N LYS A 116 9.99 8.84 -35.40
CA LYS A 116 11.27 8.12 -35.25
C LYS A 116 11.51 7.06 -36.33
N TYR A 117 10.44 6.44 -36.83
CA TYR A 117 10.50 5.32 -37.77
C TYR A 117 10.00 5.65 -39.19
N SER A 118 9.65 6.91 -39.47
CA SER A 118 9.18 7.39 -40.78
C SER A 118 10.12 7.06 -41.95
N LYS A 119 11.43 6.88 -41.69
CA LYS A 119 12.41 6.49 -42.74
C LYS A 119 12.55 4.98 -42.95
N LYS A 120 11.90 4.15 -42.13
CA LYS A 120 12.00 2.68 -42.13
C LYS A 120 10.60 2.09 -42.26
N GLU A 121 10.02 2.15 -43.45
CA GLU A 121 8.69 1.59 -43.71
C GLU A 121 8.78 0.17 -44.28
N ARG A 122 7.84 -0.69 -43.88
CA ARG A 122 7.64 -2.04 -44.44
C ARG A 122 6.19 -2.17 -44.86
N MET A 123 5.94 -2.75 -46.03
CA MET A 123 4.58 -2.99 -46.50
C MET A 123 3.94 -4.11 -45.67
N ASN A 124 2.80 -3.84 -45.05
CA ASN A 124 2.05 -4.83 -44.29
C ASN A 124 1.41 -5.85 -45.26
N PRO A 125 1.62 -7.17 -45.07
CA PRO A 125 1.08 -8.19 -45.97
C PRO A 125 -0.45 -8.32 -45.94
N ILE A 126 -1.13 -7.71 -44.96
CA ILE A 126 -2.57 -7.81 -44.76
C ILE A 126 -3.27 -6.51 -45.23
N SER A 127 -2.75 -5.34 -44.83
CA SER A 127 -3.36 -4.04 -45.16
C SER A 127 -2.86 -3.44 -46.49
N GLY A 128 -1.69 -3.88 -46.99
CA GLY A 128 -1.05 -3.32 -48.17
C GLY A 128 -0.51 -1.89 -48.01
N LYS A 129 -0.65 -1.30 -46.82
CA LYS A 129 -0.17 0.06 -46.53
C LYS A 129 1.29 0.02 -46.03
N PRO A 130 2.11 1.05 -46.33
CA PRO A 130 3.45 1.18 -45.75
C PRO A 130 3.31 1.55 -44.26
N GLU A 131 3.86 0.72 -43.38
CA GLU A 131 3.82 0.94 -41.93
C GLU A 131 5.26 1.08 -41.36
N PRO A 132 5.50 1.97 -40.39
CA PRO A 132 6.81 2.13 -39.77
C PRO A 132 7.26 0.84 -39.07
N TYR A 133 8.40 0.30 -39.47
CA TYR A 133 8.96 -0.97 -38.97
C TYR A 133 10.12 -0.75 -38.00
N GLN A 134 9.96 -1.29 -36.80
CA GLN A 134 11.02 -1.32 -35.78
C GLN A 134 11.90 -2.56 -35.93
N ALA A 135 13.21 -2.37 -36.09
CA ALA A 135 14.16 -3.47 -36.11
C ALA A 135 14.21 -4.21 -34.75
N PHE A 136 14.37 -5.54 -34.81
CA PHE A 136 14.40 -6.38 -33.62
C PHE A 136 15.53 -6.02 -32.63
N ALA A 137 16.70 -5.63 -33.15
CA ALA A 137 17.83 -5.18 -32.34
C ALA A 137 17.51 -3.91 -31.52
N ASP A 138 16.88 -2.91 -32.15
CA ASP A 138 16.44 -1.67 -31.48
C ASP A 138 15.36 -1.96 -30.42
N LYS A 139 14.48 -2.93 -30.68
CA LYS A 139 13.46 -3.40 -29.71
C LYS A 139 14.11 -4.07 -28.50
N CYS A 140 15.07 -4.96 -28.73
CA CYS A 140 15.78 -5.65 -27.66
C CYS A 140 16.59 -4.67 -26.80
N SER A 141 17.34 -3.76 -27.42
CA SER A 141 18.13 -2.75 -26.70
C SER A 141 17.24 -1.87 -25.80
N ARG A 142 16.11 -1.37 -26.31
CA ARG A 142 15.17 -0.57 -25.50
C ARG A 142 14.50 -1.38 -24.39
N LEU A 143 14.19 -2.65 -24.64
CA LEU A 143 13.62 -3.52 -23.62
C LEU A 143 14.63 -3.76 -22.50
N ILE A 144 15.91 -3.97 -22.81
CA ILE A 144 16.98 -4.11 -21.82
C ILE A 144 17.15 -2.82 -21.01
N VAL A 145 17.19 -1.66 -21.66
CA VAL A 145 17.30 -0.36 -20.96
C VAL A 145 16.10 -0.13 -20.05
N SER A 146 14.87 -0.34 -20.55
CA SER A 146 13.65 -0.21 -19.75
C SER A 146 13.61 -1.19 -18.58
N ALA A 147 13.93 -2.46 -18.82
CA ALA A 147 13.99 -3.48 -17.77
C ALA A 147 15.06 -3.15 -16.72
N SER A 148 16.22 -2.63 -17.13
CA SER A 148 17.27 -2.20 -16.21
C SER A 148 16.84 -1.03 -15.33
N GLY A 149 16.07 -0.08 -15.89
CA GLY A 149 15.49 1.04 -15.14
C GLY A 149 14.45 0.57 -14.12
N ILE A 150 13.55 -0.35 -14.52
CA ILE A 150 12.56 -0.94 -13.61
C ILE A 150 13.26 -1.70 -12.47
N PHE A 151 14.27 -2.52 -12.80
CA PHE A 151 15.04 -3.25 -11.81
C PHE A 151 15.77 -2.31 -10.84
N PHE A 152 16.38 -1.23 -11.34
CA PHE A 152 17.01 -0.21 -10.51
C PHE A 152 15.99 0.43 -9.54
N MET A 153 14.80 0.79 -10.01
CA MET A 153 13.73 1.35 -9.17
C MET A 153 13.28 0.36 -8.08
N ILE A 154 13.15 -0.94 -8.41
CA ILE A 154 12.85 -1.98 -7.43
C ILE A 154 13.94 -2.05 -6.35
N CYS A 155 15.22 -2.03 -6.73
CA CYS A 155 16.34 -2.02 -5.79
C CYS A 155 16.32 -0.80 -4.86
N VAL A 156 16.01 0.39 -5.38
CA VAL A 156 15.87 1.61 -4.58
C VAL A 156 14.76 1.48 -3.55
N VAL A 157 13.58 0.94 -3.93
CA VAL A 157 12.46 0.71 -3.01
C VAL A 157 12.87 -0.28 -1.91
N ILE A 158 13.54 -1.38 -2.26
CA ILE A 158 14.02 -2.37 -1.28
C ILE A 158 15.01 -1.72 -0.30
N ALA A 159 15.98 -0.96 -0.80
CA ALA A 159 16.95 -0.24 0.04
C ALA A 159 16.27 0.77 0.98
N ALA A 160 15.26 1.50 0.51
CA ALA A 160 14.47 2.41 1.33
C ALA A 160 13.71 1.67 2.45
N VAL A 161 13.08 0.53 2.15
CA VAL A 161 12.39 -0.30 3.15
C VAL A 161 13.38 -0.80 4.22
N PHE A 162 14.55 -1.31 3.81
CA PHE A 162 15.61 -1.69 4.75
C PHE A 162 16.07 -0.52 5.62
N GLY A 163 16.26 0.67 5.03
CA GLY A 163 16.61 1.89 5.75
C GLY A 163 15.57 2.27 6.81
N ILE A 164 14.28 2.14 6.49
CA ILE A 164 13.18 2.41 7.43
C ILE A 164 13.18 1.41 8.59
N VAL A 165 13.44 0.13 8.33
CA VAL A 165 13.55 -0.90 9.39
C VAL A 165 14.68 -0.56 10.35
N ILE A 166 15.87 -0.22 9.83
CA ILE A 166 17.01 0.19 10.66
C ILE A 166 16.69 1.46 11.44
N TYR A 167 16.12 2.47 10.78
CA TYR A 167 15.68 3.71 11.43
C TYR A 167 14.74 3.44 12.60
N ARG A 168 13.76 2.53 12.43
CA ARG A 168 12.82 2.17 13.49
C ARG A 168 13.54 1.54 14.69
N VAL A 169 14.44 0.60 14.46
CA VAL A 169 15.21 -0.06 15.54
C VAL A 169 16.03 0.96 16.32
N VAL A 170 16.75 1.84 15.62
CA VAL A 170 17.56 2.89 16.25
C VAL A 170 16.68 3.88 17.03
N THR A 171 15.59 4.36 16.44
CA THR A 171 14.74 5.37 17.08
C THR A 171 13.94 4.87 18.27
N VAL A 172 13.54 3.59 18.32
CA VAL A 172 12.93 3.01 19.54
C VAL A 172 13.90 3.12 20.71
N SER A 173 15.17 2.75 20.51
CA SER A 173 16.17 2.82 21.58
C SER A 173 16.49 4.26 22.02
N THR A 174 16.55 5.21 21.08
CA THR A 174 16.85 6.61 21.42
C THR A 174 15.68 7.33 22.08
N PHE A 175 14.44 7.07 21.68
CA PHE A 175 13.26 7.65 22.32
C PHE A 175 12.99 7.06 23.70
N ALA A 176 13.31 5.78 23.92
CA ALA A 176 13.20 5.15 25.23
C ALA A 176 14.20 5.72 26.25
N ALA A 177 15.39 6.14 25.80
CA ALA A 177 16.42 6.79 26.61
C ALA A 177 16.19 8.32 26.81
N PHE A 178 15.16 8.90 26.19
CA PHE A 178 14.95 10.35 26.20
C PHE A 178 14.44 10.85 27.57
N LYS A 179 14.89 12.06 27.97
CA LYS A 179 14.56 12.62 29.30
C LYS A 179 13.11 13.07 29.44
N TRP A 180 12.45 13.45 28.34
CA TRP A 180 11.09 14.00 28.36
C TRP A 180 10.05 12.89 28.61
N ALA A 181 9.26 13.04 29.68
CA ALA A 181 8.37 11.98 30.18
C ALA A 181 7.27 11.58 29.18
N LEU A 182 6.78 12.51 28.35
CA LEU A 182 5.75 12.25 27.33
C LEU A 182 6.27 11.29 26.24
N ILE A 183 7.45 11.59 25.67
CA ILE A 183 8.08 10.75 24.63
C ILE A 183 8.48 9.40 25.21
N ARG A 184 8.94 9.35 26.47
CA ARG A 184 9.34 8.10 27.13
C ARG A 184 8.14 7.17 27.35
N ASN A 185 7.04 7.69 27.89
CA ASN A 185 5.83 6.92 28.20
C ASN A 185 5.11 6.42 26.94
N ASN A 186 5.21 7.16 25.83
CA ASN A 186 4.57 6.83 24.56
C ASN A 186 5.58 6.49 23.46
N SER A 187 6.77 5.99 23.84
CA SER A 187 7.91 5.79 22.93
C SER A 187 7.54 4.93 21.72
N GLN A 188 6.78 3.85 21.90
CA GLN A 188 6.34 2.99 20.80
C GLN A 188 5.42 3.71 19.79
N VAL A 189 4.50 4.56 20.27
CA VAL A 189 3.59 5.34 19.42
C VAL A 189 4.35 6.45 18.70
N ALA A 190 5.24 7.15 19.40
CA ALA A 190 6.07 8.20 18.83
C ALA A 190 7.01 7.65 17.73
N THR A 191 7.71 6.54 17.97
CA THR A 191 8.56 5.90 16.95
C THR A 191 7.75 5.44 15.74
N THR A 192 6.58 4.85 15.96
CA THR A 192 5.72 4.40 14.85
C THR A 192 5.21 5.60 14.05
N GLY A 193 4.81 6.68 14.71
CA GLY A 193 4.38 7.92 14.06
C GLY A 193 5.48 8.56 13.21
N THR A 194 6.70 8.74 13.75
CA THR A 194 7.80 9.33 12.98
C THR A 194 8.23 8.44 11.82
N ALA A 195 8.27 7.11 12.01
CA ALA A 195 8.57 6.16 10.95
C ALA A 195 7.54 6.20 9.82
N VAL A 196 6.24 6.31 10.13
CA VAL A 196 5.17 6.44 9.13
C VAL A 196 5.32 7.74 8.35
N CYS A 197 5.59 8.87 9.01
CA CYS A 197 5.79 10.16 8.33
C CYS A 197 7.00 10.11 7.37
N ILE A 198 8.13 9.53 7.81
CA ILE A 198 9.32 9.40 6.97
C ILE A 198 9.06 8.47 5.79
N ASN A 199 8.41 7.33 6.03
CA ASN A 199 8.03 6.39 4.98
C ASN A 199 7.12 7.07 3.95
N PHE A 200 6.11 7.80 4.40
CA PHE A 200 5.22 8.57 3.52
C PHE A 200 5.99 9.59 2.67
N CYS A 201 6.89 10.38 3.27
CA CYS A 201 7.74 11.33 2.52
C CYS A 201 8.59 10.62 1.45
N ILE A 202 9.19 9.47 1.80
CA ILE A 202 9.99 8.68 0.85
C ILE A 202 9.13 8.18 -0.31
N ILE A 203 7.95 7.61 -0.03
CA ILE A 203 7.03 7.13 -1.07
C ILE A 203 6.61 8.27 -2.00
N MET A 204 6.23 9.43 -1.44
CA MET A 204 5.85 10.59 -2.24
C MET A 204 6.98 11.09 -3.13
N LEU A 205 8.21 11.17 -2.61
CA LEU A 205 9.39 11.53 -3.40
C LEU A 205 9.68 10.50 -4.50
N LEU A 206 9.61 9.21 -4.19
CA LEU A 206 9.79 8.14 -5.17
C LEU A 206 8.72 8.19 -6.27
N ASN A 207 7.47 8.50 -5.91
CA ASN A 207 6.39 8.61 -6.89
C ASN A 207 6.67 9.76 -7.88
N VAL A 208 7.09 10.91 -7.38
CA VAL A 208 7.50 12.05 -8.23
C VAL A 208 8.66 11.64 -9.14
N VAL A 209 9.67 10.93 -8.61
CA VAL A 209 10.83 10.48 -9.40
C VAL A 209 10.42 9.46 -10.48
N SER A 210 9.46 8.56 -10.18
CA SER A 210 8.96 7.60 -11.18
C SER A 210 8.07 8.22 -12.26
N GLU A 211 7.34 9.29 -11.92
CA GLU A 211 6.47 10.00 -12.85
C GLU A 211 7.21 11.03 -13.71
N LEU A 212 8.44 11.43 -13.31
CA LEU A 212 9.24 12.35 -14.12
C LEU A 212 9.47 11.72 -15.51
N PRO A 213 8.97 12.36 -16.59
CA PRO A 213 9.17 11.86 -17.92
C PRO A 213 10.67 11.92 -18.23
N GLY A 214 11.29 10.74 -18.35
CA GLY A 214 12.61 10.60 -18.95
C GLY A 214 12.51 11.06 -20.40
N ASN A 215 12.83 12.33 -20.62
CA ASN A 215 13.05 12.91 -21.94
C ASN A 215 14.40 12.45 -22.47
#